data_AF-A0A0J9WJJ8-F1
#
_entry.id   AF-A0A0J9WJJ8-F1
#
_cell.length_a   1.000
_cell.length_b   1.000
_cell.length_c   1.000
_cell.angle_alpha   90.00
_cell.angle_beta   90.00
_cell.angle_gamma   90.00
#
_symmetry.space_group_name_H-M   'P 1'
#
loop_
_entity.id
_entity.type
_entity.pdbx_description
1 polymer ?
#
loop_
_entity_poly.entity_id
_entity_poly.type
_entity_poly.pdbx_seq_one_letter_code
_entity_poly.pdbx_strand_id
1 'polypeptide(L)'
;MRLPTKDLEWIEIEVAPILPSNPSSALDMIGVSIADLQHTFRDMSPPTVLSSPDTKLRQQICNLDTQLRTWLKRIPDSWYPRRMKSGINFDPSVPSYRGACDIYPSIQVANIWNAWRIYCLILEDIKDQLTKPSALSAVQHVDDENSISDYAMFWTSNERRVQELVDSMCLSIPFYLGNCNYPTDILSTGSSDIIYPSHHDLPVDDEGYMRFKASDQSTQ
;
A
#
# COMPACT_ATOMS: atom_id res chain seq x y z
N MET A 1 -13.46 12.78 -19.87
CA MET A 1 -12.49 13.81 -20.29
C MET A 1 -11.14 13.12 -20.31
N ARG A 2 -10.63 12.74 -21.50
CA ARG A 2 -9.34 12.05 -21.63
C ARG A 2 -8.25 13.03 -21.23
N LEU A 3 -7.45 12.72 -20.22
CA LEU A 3 -6.17 13.39 -20.03
C LEU A 3 -5.25 12.92 -21.18
N PRO A 4 -4.70 13.83 -21.99
CA PRO A 4 -3.76 13.46 -23.04
C PRO A 4 -2.54 12.76 -22.43
N THR A 5 -2.15 11.60 -22.94
CA THR A 5 -0.94 10.86 -22.52
C THR A 5 0.35 11.68 -22.63
N LYS A 6 0.36 12.73 -23.47
CA LYS A 6 1.47 13.68 -23.59
C LYS A 6 1.58 14.65 -22.40
N ASP A 7 0.51 14.84 -21.63
CA ASP A 7 0.48 15.77 -20.50
C ASP A 7 1.09 15.16 -19.23
N LEU A 8 1.61 13.93 -19.29
CA LEU A 8 2.35 13.29 -18.20
C LEU A 8 3.81 12.99 -18.55
N GLU A 9 4.17 12.95 -19.85
CA GLU A 9 5.55 12.72 -20.30
C GLU A 9 6.51 13.81 -19.77
N TRP A 10 6.06 15.06 -19.64
CA TRP A 10 6.88 16.14 -19.07
C TRP A 10 7.16 15.93 -17.58
N ILE A 11 6.28 15.26 -16.83
CA ILE A 11 6.53 14.95 -15.41
C ILE A 11 7.66 13.91 -15.32
N GLU A 12 7.67 12.92 -16.18
CA GLU A 12 8.74 11.91 -16.22
C GLU A 12 10.07 12.49 -16.73
N ILE A 13 10.05 13.42 -17.68
CA ILE A 13 11.25 13.97 -18.32
C ILE A 13 11.85 15.15 -17.54
N GLU A 14 11.01 16.04 -17.01
CA GLU A 14 11.45 17.31 -16.42
C GLU A 14 11.37 17.30 -14.90
N VAL A 15 10.42 16.59 -14.30
CA VAL A 15 10.15 16.67 -12.85
C VAL A 15 10.82 15.52 -12.09
N ALA A 16 10.76 14.29 -12.61
CA ALA A 16 11.35 13.11 -11.98
C ALA A 16 12.88 13.20 -11.73
N PRO A 17 13.71 13.84 -12.59
CA PRO A 17 15.14 14.01 -12.32
C PRO A 17 15.47 15.08 -11.26
N ILE A 18 14.51 15.97 -10.95
CA ILE A 18 14.70 17.14 -10.07
C ILE A 18 14.12 16.89 -8.67
N LEU A 19 13.15 15.98 -8.55
CA LEU A 19 12.63 15.56 -7.25
C LEU A 19 13.75 14.91 -6.43
N PRO A 20 13.87 15.26 -5.13
CA PRO A 20 14.70 14.48 -4.23
C PRO A 20 14.27 13.01 -4.36
N SER A 21 15.23 12.09 -4.42
CA SER A 21 15.01 10.64 -4.39
C SER A 21 14.42 10.23 -3.03
N ASN A 22 13.25 10.76 -2.71
CA ASN A 22 12.52 10.52 -1.49
C ASN A 22 11.39 9.51 -1.82
N PRO A 23 11.06 8.59 -0.91
CA PRO A 23 10.08 7.57 -1.22
C PRO A 23 8.66 8.10 -1.48
N SER A 24 8.31 9.30 -1.00
CA SER A 24 6.99 9.89 -1.26
C SER A 24 6.81 10.21 -2.74
N SER A 25 7.75 10.95 -3.34
CA SER A 25 7.66 11.37 -4.75
C SER A 25 7.65 10.18 -5.71
N ALA A 26 8.48 9.18 -5.44
CA ALA A 26 8.49 7.94 -6.21
C ALA A 26 7.15 7.20 -6.15
N LEU A 27 6.47 7.24 -5.00
CA LEU A 27 5.15 6.62 -4.85
C LEU A 27 4.06 7.42 -5.57
N ASP A 28 4.14 8.75 -5.55
CA ASP A 28 3.19 9.62 -6.26
C ASP A 28 3.20 9.34 -7.77
N MET A 29 4.38 9.15 -8.37
CA MET A 29 4.52 8.77 -9.78
C MET A 29 3.86 7.42 -10.09
N ILE A 30 4.06 6.42 -9.21
CA ILE A 30 3.37 5.13 -9.34
C ILE A 30 1.84 5.33 -9.24
N GLY A 31 1.39 6.21 -8.34
CA GLY A 31 -0.01 6.56 -8.16
C GLY A 31 -0.67 7.13 -9.41
N VAL A 32 0.04 8.00 -10.14
CA VAL A 32 -0.41 8.51 -11.44
C VAL A 32 -0.63 7.36 -12.44
N SER A 33 0.34 6.44 -12.54
CA SER A 33 0.22 5.29 -13.44
C SER A 33 -0.88 4.30 -13.01
N ILE A 34 -1.14 4.16 -11.72
CA ILE A 34 -2.27 3.37 -11.18
C ILE A 34 -3.60 4.03 -11.57
N ALA A 35 -3.72 5.35 -11.46
CA ALA A 35 -4.93 6.07 -11.87
C ALA A 35 -5.19 5.93 -13.38
N ASP A 36 -4.15 6.01 -14.21
CA ASP A 36 -4.24 5.74 -15.66
C ASP A 36 -4.69 4.30 -15.96
N LEU A 37 -4.14 3.32 -15.22
CA LEU A 37 -4.56 1.92 -15.32
C LEU A 37 -6.04 1.75 -14.96
N GLN A 38 -6.50 2.34 -13.86
CA GLN A 38 -7.90 2.27 -13.43
C GLN A 38 -8.84 2.90 -14.47
N HIS A 39 -8.44 4.04 -15.06
CA HIS A 39 -9.19 4.67 -16.14
C HIS A 39 -9.27 3.77 -17.37
N THR A 40 -8.13 3.22 -17.82
CA THR A 40 -8.06 2.29 -18.96
C THR A 40 -8.89 1.04 -18.72
N PHE A 41 -8.85 0.48 -17.51
CA PHE A 41 -9.62 -0.70 -17.13
C PHE A 41 -11.13 -0.42 -17.11
N ARG A 42 -11.55 0.74 -16.61
CA ARG A 42 -12.97 1.14 -16.57
C ARG A 42 -13.56 1.45 -17.95
N ASP A 43 -12.75 2.00 -18.86
CA ASP A 43 -13.15 2.31 -20.23
C ASP A 43 -13.25 1.06 -21.12
N MET A 44 -12.70 -0.07 -20.69
CA MET A 44 -12.93 -1.34 -21.37
C MET A 44 -14.38 -1.78 -21.18
N SER A 45 -15.09 -1.96 -22.30
CA SER A 45 -16.40 -2.61 -22.28
C SER A 45 -16.29 -4.01 -21.69
N PRO A 46 -17.32 -4.52 -20.97
CA PRO A 46 -17.30 -5.88 -20.46
C PRO A 46 -16.95 -6.84 -21.59
N PRO A 47 -16.01 -7.77 -21.37
CA PRO A 47 -15.43 -8.56 -22.44
C PRO A 47 -16.54 -9.33 -23.16
N THR A 48 -16.82 -8.95 -24.41
CA THR A 48 -17.44 -9.86 -25.35
C THR A 48 -16.53 -11.10 -25.40
N VAL A 49 -17.12 -12.28 -25.28
CA VAL A 49 -16.57 -13.61 -24.92
C VAL A 49 -15.28 -14.07 -25.66
N LEU A 50 -14.72 -13.28 -26.57
CA LEU A 50 -13.60 -13.64 -27.45
C LEU A 50 -12.38 -12.70 -27.40
N SER A 51 -12.41 -11.62 -26.62
CA SER A 51 -11.26 -10.71 -26.54
C SER A 51 -10.38 -11.07 -25.36
N SER A 52 -9.23 -11.70 -25.61
CA SER A 52 -8.15 -11.78 -24.62
C SER A 52 -7.90 -10.37 -24.06
N PRO A 53 -7.79 -10.18 -22.74
CA PRO A 53 -7.48 -8.85 -22.21
C PRO A 53 -6.20 -8.34 -22.85
N ASP A 54 -6.25 -7.06 -23.25
CA ASP A 54 -5.22 -6.41 -24.04
C ASP A 54 -3.83 -6.74 -23.47
N THR A 55 -2.95 -7.30 -24.28
CA THR A 55 -1.58 -7.65 -23.88
C THR A 55 -0.87 -6.44 -23.29
N LYS A 56 -1.22 -5.24 -23.74
CA LYS A 56 -0.76 -3.97 -23.17
C LYS A 56 -1.20 -3.76 -21.72
N LEU A 57 -2.48 -4.03 -21.39
CA LEU A 57 -2.99 -3.92 -20.03
C LEU A 57 -2.26 -4.89 -19.09
N ARG A 58 -2.09 -6.14 -19.53
CA ARG A 58 -1.37 -7.16 -18.75
C ARG A 58 0.07 -6.73 -18.48
N GLN A 59 0.75 -6.19 -19.50
CA GLN A 59 2.11 -5.68 -19.35
C GLN A 59 2.17 -4.49 -18.39
N GLN A 60 1.19 -3.58 -18.43
CA GLN A 60 1.11 -2.43 -17.52
C GLN A 60 0.93 -2.88 -16.06
N ILE A 61 0.08 -3.88 -15.80
CA ILE A 61 -0.11 -4.46 -14.47
C ILE A 61 1.20 -5.08 -13.94
N CYS A 62 1.89 -5.89 -14.75
CA CYS A 62 3.17 -6.49 -14.35
C CYS A 62 4.23 -5.43 -14.06
N ASN A 63 4.29 -4.37 -14.87
CA ASN A 63 5.20 -3.26 -14.67
C ASN A 63 4.92 -2.54 -13.34
N LEU A 64 3.64 -2.25 -13.05
CA LEU A 64 3.25 -1.55 -11.83
C LEU A 64 3.49 -2.40 -10.57
N ASP A 65 3.21 -3.70 -10.60
CA ASP A 65 3.57 -4.59 -9.48
C ASP A 65 5.10 -4.60 -9.24
N THR A 66 5.88 -4.63 -10.32
CA THR A 66 7.35 -4.54 -10.24
C THR A 66 7.80 -3.21 -9.62
N GLN A 67 7.19 -2.10 -10.02
CA GLN A 67 7.49 -0.78 -9.46
C GLN A 67 7.14 -0.70 -7.97
N LEU A 68 5.96 -1.18 -7.56
CA LEU A 68 5.55 -1.22 -6.16
C LEU A 68 6.47 -2.08 -5.29
N ARG A 69 6.94 -3.23 -5.81
CA ARG A 69 7.94 -4.07 -5.11
C ARG A 69 9.31 -3.40 -5.05
N THR A 70 9.70 -2.71 -6.11
CA THR A 70 10.98 -1.99 -6.17
C THR A 70 10.97 -0.81 -5.21
N TRP A 71 9.86 -0.10 -5.13
CA TRP A 71 9.65 0.98 -4.17
C TRP A 71 9.85 0.48 -2.74
N LEU A 72 9.22 -0.64 -2.37
CA LEU A 72 9.34 -1.23 -1.03
C LEU A 72 10.80 -1.52 -0.65
N LYS A 73 11.62 -2.00 -1.60
CA LYS A 73 13.05 -2.28 -1.39
C LYS A 73 13.92 -1.03 -1.18
N ARG A 74 13.42 0.16 -1.53
CA ARG A 74 14.14 1.43 -1.44
C ARG A 74 13.75 2.25 -0.21
N ILE A 75 12.79 1.77 0.58
CA ILE A 75 12.36 2.45 1.80
C ILE A 75 13.46 2.38 2.85
N PRO A 76 13.82 3.51 3.50
CA PRO A 76 14.75 3.51 4.62
C PRO A 76 14.25 2.63 5.76
N ASP A 77 15.15 1.91 6.43
CA ASP A 77 14.82 1.06 7.57
C ASP A 77 14.09 1.82 8.69
N SER A 78 14.40 3.11 8.87
CA SER A 78 13.75 3.97 9.86
C SER A 78 12.27 4.19 9.60
N TRP A 79 11.77 3.99 8.38
CA TRP A 79 10.37 4.18 8.01
C TRP A 79 9.50 2.95 8.24
N TYR A 80 10.10 1.79 8.53
CA TYR A 80 9.32 0.58 8.75
C TYR A 80 8.48 0.69 10.02
N PRO A 81 7.20 0.27 9.97
CA PRO A 81 6.36 0.26 11.15
C PRO A 81 6.93 -0.70 12.19
N ARG A 82 6.80 -0.29 13.45
CA ARG A 82 7.10 -1.15 14.58
C ARG A 82 5.80 -1.66 15.19
N ARG A 83 5.70 -2.98 15.33
CA ARG A 83 4.53 -3.61 15.94
C ARG A 83 4.61 -3.57 17.45
N MET A 84 3.62 -2.94 18.05
CA MET A 84 3.40 -2.87 19.48
C MET A 84 2.21 -3.74 19.90
N LYS A 85 2.26 -4.29 21.11
CA LYS A 85 1.19 -5.10 21.70
C LYS A 85 0.43 -4.31 22.77
N SER A 86 -0.90 -4.40 22.74
CA SER A 86 -1.79 -3.71 23.69
C SER A 86 -1.54 -4.20 25.12
N GLY A 87 -1.54 -3.28 26.08
CA GLY A 87 -1.30 -3.57 27.49
C GLY A 87 0.15 -3.91 27.85
N ILE A 88 1.06 -3.90 26.88
CA ILE A 88 2.51 -4.07 27.11
C ILE A 88 3.24 -2.81 26.65
N ASN A 89 2.99 -2.38 25.42
CA ASN A 89 3.76 -1.33 24.77
C ASN A 89 3.02 0.01 24.64
N PHE A 90 1.71 0.03 24.87
CA PHE A 90 0.88 1.23 24.79
C PHE A 90 -0.36 1.09 25.68
N ASP A 91 -0.99 2.23 25.95
CA ASP A 91 -2.13 2.36 26.86
C ASP A 91 -3.30 1.44 26.46
N PRO A 92 -3.88 0.65 27.39
CA PRO A 92 -4.99 -0.25 27.11
C PRO A 92 -6.28 0.42 26.61
N SER A 93 -6.46 1.73 26.84
CA SER A 93 -7.61 2.50 26.35
C SER A 93 -7.60 2.69 24.83
N VAL A 94 -6.44 2.56 24.19
CA VAL A 94 -6.30 2.63 22.74
C VAL A 94 -6.86 1.35 22.11
N PRO A 95 -7.90 1.43 21.25
CA PRO A 95 -8.42 0.28 20.53
C PRO A 95 -7.32 -0.37 19.70
N SER A 96 -7.17 -1.69 19.77
CA SER A 96 -6.13 -2.41 19.01
C SER A 96 -6.75 -3.34 17.97
N TYR A 97 -6.07 -3.48 16.83
CA TYR A 97 -6.45 -4.48 15.84
C TYR A 97 -5.74 -5.80 16.18
N ARG A 98 -6.51 -6.83 16.52
CA ARG A 98 -5.99 -8.14 16.96
C ARG A 98 -4.95 -8.04 18.08
N GLY A 99 -5.15 -7.12 19.02
CA GLY A 99 -4.24 -6.93 20.17
C GLY A 99 -2.95 -6.17 19.83
N ALA A 100 -2.82 -5.61 18.63
CA ALA A 100 -1.62 -4.91 18.19
C ALA A 100 -1.91 -3.57 17.51
N CYS A 101 -0.85 -2.77 17.40
CA CYS A 101 -0.80 -1.50 16.67
C CYS A 101 0.56 -1.39 15.97
N ASP A 102 0.56 -0.90 14.75
CA ASP A 102 1.78 -0.48 14.05
C ASP A 102 2.00 1.01 14.28
N ILE A 103 3.10 1.34 14.95
CA ILE A 103 3.55 2.72 15.11
C ILE A 103 4.57 3.08 14.03
N TYR A 104 4.51 4.33 13.59
CA TYR A 104 5.37 4.87 12.54
C TYR A 104 6.13 6.08 13.07
N PRO A 105 7.27 6.44 12.46
CA PRO A 105 8.03 7.64 12.84
C PRO A 105 7.19 8.92 12.81
N SER A 106 6.23 8.97 11.89
CA SER A 106 5.28 10.07 11.78
C SER A 106 4.00 9.64 11.08
N ILE A 107 2.95 10.44 11.22
CA ILE A 107 1.68 10.32 10.48
C ILE A 107 1.94 10.38 8.97
N GLN A 108 2.89 11.20 8.52
CA GLN A 108 3.25 11.29 7.10
C GLN A 108 3.82 9.96 6.58
N VAL A 109 4.71 9.31 7.33
CA VAL A 109 5.26 7.99 6.95
C VAL A 109 4.15 6.93 6.93
N ALA A 110 3.25 6.94 7.90
CA ALA A 110 2.09 6.06 7.92
C ALA A 110 1.20 6.26 6.67
N ASN A 111 0.97 7.51 6.27
CA ASN A 111 0.19 7.85 5.06
C ASN A 111 0.83 7.29 3.80
N ILE A 112 2.16 7.42 3.68
CA ILE A 112 2.91 6.89 2.53
C ILE A 112 2.80 5.37 2.47
N TRP A 113 2.95 4.67 3.60
CA TRP A 113 2.72 3.22 3.66
C TRP A 113 1.30 2.83 3.25
N ASN A 114 0.30 3.55 3.74
CA ASN A 114 -1.11 3.26 3.41
C ASN A 114 -1.44 3.56 1.93
N ALA A 115 -0.84 4.60 1.34
CA ALA A 115 -0.95 4.84 -0.11
C ALA A 115 -0.39 3.67 -0.92
N TRP A 116 0.78 3.15 -0.54
CA TRP A 116 1.37 1.97 -1.19
C TRP A 116 0.48 0.73 -1.06
N ARG A 117 -0.11 0.49 0.13
CA ARG A 117 -1.05 -0.62 0.34
C ARG A 117 -2.30 -0.48 -0.53
N ILE A 118 -2.85 0.73 -0.65
CA ILE A 118 -4.00 1.02 -1.51
C ILE A 118 -3.67 0.73 -2.98
N TYR A 119 -2.50 1.15 -3.47
CA TYR A 119 -2.09 0.85 -4.85
C TYR A 119 -1.92 -0.65 -5.10
N CYS A 120 -1.38 -1.39 -4.12
CA CYS A 120 -1.33 -2.86 -4.20
C CYS A 120 -2.74 -3.47 -4.26
N LEU A 121 -3.67 -3.02 -3.41
CA LEU A 121 -5.05 -3.52 -3.40
C LEU A 121 -5.78 -3.22 -4.71
N ILE A 122 -5.56 -2.04 -5.31
CA ILE A 122 -6.12 -1.69 -6.63
C ILE A 122 -5.62 -2.67 -7.69
N LEU A 123 -4.32 -3.00 -7.70
CA LEU A 123 -3.80 -3.98 -8.66
C LEU A 123 -4.40 -5.37 -8.45
N GLU A 124 -4.52 -5.83 -7.20
CA GLU A 124 -5.13 -7.14 -6.92
C GLU A 124 -6.61 -7.17 -7.33
N ASP A 125 -7.38 -6.10 -7.09
CA ASP A 125 -8.77 -6.00 -7.53
C ASP A 125 -8.91 -6.07 -9.06
N ILE A 126 -8.09 -5.32 -9.80
CA ILE A 126 -8.08 -5.37 -11.27
C ILE A 126 -7.72 -6.77 -11.76
N LYS A 127 -6.70 -7.41 -11.17
CA LYS A 127 -6.29 -8.78 -11.54
C LYS A 127 -7.41 -9.79 -11.29
N ASP A 128 -8.07 -9.68 -10.15
CA ASP A 128 -9.19 -10.54 -9.77
C ASP A 128 -10.38 -10.37 -10.75
N GLN A 129 -10.72 -9.13 -11.11
CA GLN A 129 -11.76 -8.86 -12.11
C GLN A 129 -11.40 -9.36 -13.52
N LEU A 130 -10.12 -9.33 -13.90
CA LEU A 130 -9.64 -9.86 -15.19
C LEU A 130 -9.59 -11.39 -15.25
N THR A 131 -9.57 -12.07 -14.10
CA THR A 131 -9.50 -13.55 -14.02
C THR A 131 -10.85 -14.20 -13.73
N LYS A 132 -11.82 -13.45 -13.17
CA LYS A 132 -13.21 -13.89 -12.97
C LYS A 132 -13.97 -14.33 -14.25
N PRO A 133 -13.78 -13.76 -15.46
CA PRO A 133 -14.57 -14.15 -16.63
C PRO A 133 -14.00 -15.40 -17.31
N SER A 134 -14.05 -16.56 -16.63
CA SER A 134 -14.09 -17.92 -17.23
C SER A 134 -14.15 -19.07 -16.21
N ALA A 135 -14.59 -18.83 -14.96
CA ALA A 135 -14.86 -19.94 -14.03
C ALA A 135 -16.02 -20.86 -14.48
N LEU A 136 -16.79 -20.47 -15.52
CA LEU A 136 -17.81 -21.30 -16.16
C LEU A 136 -17.32 -22.04 -17.43
N SER A 137 -16.12 -21.74 -17.93
CA SER A 137 -15.55 -22.34 -19.15
C SER A 137 -14.42 -23.34 -18.87
N ALA A 138 -13.86 -23.36 -17.66
CA ALA A 138 -12.71 -24.20 -17.28
C ALA A 138 -13.07 -25.60 -16.75
N VAL A 139 -14.31 -26.08 -16.93
CA VAL A 139 -14.69 -27.47 -16.62
C VAL A 139 -14.28 -28.44 -17.75
N GLN A 140 -13.70 -27.94 -18.84
CA GLN A 140 -13.15 -28.76 -19.91
C GLN A 140 -11.67 -28.42 -20.06
N HIS A 141 -10.83 -29.14 -19.32
CA HIS A 141 -9.53 -29.68 -19.71
C HIS A 141 -8.82 -30.14 -18.44
N VAL A 142 -9.22 -31.34 -18.01
CA VAL A 142 -8.39 -32.22 -17.19
C VAL A 142 -7.18 -32.61 -18.04
N ASP A 143 -6.03 -32.77 -17.38
CA ASP A 143 -4.72 -33.22 -17.90
C ASP A 143 -3.71 -32.11 -18.26
N ASP A 144 -3.03 -31.57 -17.25
CA ASP A 144 -1.56 -31.70 -17.15
C ASP A 144 -1.07 -31.24 -15.74
N GLU A 145 -0.90 -32.19 -14.83
CA GLU A 145 -0.19 -31.99 -13.56
C GLU A 145 1.32 -31.95 -13.81
N ASN A 146 1.88 -30.77 -14.07
CA ASN A 146 3.16 -30.32 -13.48
C ASN A 146 3.60 -28.97 -14.05
N SER A 147 3.84 -28.02 -13.15
CA SER A 147 4.31 -26.64 -13.41
C SER A 147 3.22 -25.67 -13.84
N ILE A 148 2.43 -25.20 -12.87
CA ILE A 148 1.77 -23.90 -12.99
C ILE A 148 2.88 -22.86 -13.21
N SER A 149 2.97 -22.29 -14.41
CA SER A 149 3.93 -21.24 -14.73
C SER A 149 3.82 -20.09 -13.73
N ASP A 150 4.95 -19.49 -13.31
CA ASP A 150 5.00 -18.28 -12.47
C ASP A 150 4.06 -17.17 -12.98
N TYR A 151 3.85 -17.12 -14.31
CA TYR A 151 2.89 -16.23 -14.94
C TYR A 151 1.45 -16.52 -14.48
N ALA A 152 1.01 -17.78 -14.55
CA ALA A 152 -0.33 -18.17 -14.11
C ALA A 152 -0.52 -17.94 -12.61
N MET A 153 0.51 -18.20 -11.79
CA MET A 153 0.48 -17.95 -10.35
C MET A 153 0.41 -16.44 -10.01
N PHE A 154 1.04 -15.58 -10.81
CA PHE A 154 0.91 -14.13 -10.64
C PHE A 154 -0.53 -13.65 -10.86
N TRP A 155 -1.23 -14.23 -11.84
CA TRP A 155 -2.59 -13.82 -12.21
C TRP A 155 -3.68 -14.40 -11.33
N THR A 156 -3.42 -15.48 -10.58
CA THR A 156 -4.38 -15.96 -9.57
C THR A 156 -4.52 -14.94 -8.44
N SER A 157 -5.76 -14.63 -8.07
CA SER A 157 -6.08 -13.76 -6.92
C SER A 157 -5.38 -14.29 -5.67
N ASN A 158 -4.58 -13.44 -5.03
CA ASN A 158 -3.82 -13.80 -3.83
C ASN A 158 -4.56 -13.29 -2.60
N GLU A 159 -5.60 -14.01 -2.18
CA GLU A 159 -6.42 -13.68 -1.01
C GLU A 159 -5.58 -13.44 0.25
N ARG A 160 -4.49 -14.22 0.40
CA ARG A 160 -3.54 -14.05 1.51
C ARG A 160 -2.88 -12.66 1.47
N ARG A 161 -2.37 -12.25 0.31
CA ARG A 161 -1.75 -10.93 0.13
C ARG A 161 -2.75 -9.80 0.36
N VAL A 162 -3.98 -9.94 -0.13
CA VAL A 162 -5.06 -8.98 0.12
C VAL A 162 -5.33 -8.86 1.62
N GLN A 163 -5.46 -9.99 2.33
CA GLN A 163 -5.68 -10.00 3.77
C GLN A 163 -4.49 -9.38 4.53
N GLU A 164 -3.24 -9.66 4.15
CA GLU A 164 -2.04 -9.06 4.74
C GLU A 164 -2.00 -7.54 4.59
N LEU A 165 -2.41 -7.03 3.42
CA LEU A 165 -2.50 -5.59 3.15
C LEU A 165 -3.58 -4.94 4.02
N VAL A 166 -4.77 -5.52 4.06
CA VAL A 166 -5.89 -5.03 4.89
C VAL A 166 -5.54 -5.08 6.38
N ASP A 167 -4.98 -6.20 6.86
CA ASP A 167 -4.54 -6.35 8.24
C ASP A 167 -3.52 -5.26 8.61
N SER A 168 -2.56 -4.99 7.71
CA SER A 168 -1.54 -3.94 7.93
C SER A 168 -2.13 -2.53 7.96
N MET A 169 -3.16 -2.25 7.15
CA MET A 169 -3.90 -0.98 7.22
C MET A 169 -4.65 -0.86 8.55
N CYS A 170 -5.36 -1.91 8.96
CA CYS A 170 -6.08 -1.93 10.24
C CYS A 170 -5.13 -1.77 11.44
N LEU A 171 -3.93 -2.35 11.39
CA LEU A 171 -2.90 -2.16 12.41
C LEU A 171 -2.41 -0.71 12.52
N SER A 172 -2.52 0.10 11.46
CA SER A 172 -2.14 1.52 11.50
C SER A 172 -3.22 2.42 12.12
N ILE A 173 -4.49 2.00 12.17
CA ILE A 173 -5.61 2.82 12.65
C ILE A 173 -5.39 3.36 14.07
N PRO A 174 -4.95 2.56 15.05
CA PRO A 174 -4.78 3.05 16.42
C PRO A 174 -3.69 4.11 16.53
N PHE A 175 -2.68 4.09 15.64
CA PHE A 175 -1.66 5.13 15.58
C PHE A 175 -2.25 6.48 15.12
N TYR A 176 -3.22 6.47 14.21
CA TYR A 176 -3.89 7.70 13.77
C TYR A 176 -4.88 8.27 14.78
N LEU A 177 -5.62 7.39 15.47
CA LEU A 177 -6.79 7.80 16.26
C LEU A 177 -6.51 7.82 17.76
N GLY A 178 -5.46 7.15 18.22
CA GLY A 178 -5.23 6.96 19.65
C GLY A 178 -6.40 6.27 20.33
N ASN A 179 -6.75 6.70 21.53
CA ASN A 179 -7.91 6.22 22.28
C ASN A 179 -9.26 6.85 21.84
N CYS A 180 -9.30 7.57 20.72
CA CYS A 180 -10.56 8.13 20.20
C CYS A 180 -11.46 7.00 19.67
N ASN A 181 -12.54 6.71 20.41
CA ASN A 181 -13.60 5.79 20.00
C ASN A 181 -14.93 6.51 19.69
N TYR A 182 -14.87 7.83 19.51
CA TYR A 182 -15.99 8.70 19.15
C TYR A 182 -15.59 9.65 18.00
N PRO A 183 -16.56 10.17 17.22
CA PRO A 183 -16.28 11.18 16.21
C PRO A 183 -15.67 12.44 16.85
N THR A 184 -14.48 12.82 16.40
CA THR A 184 -13.75 14.01 16.85
C THR A 184 -13.70 15.06 15.73
N ASP A 185 -13.77 16.34 16.10
CA ASP A 185 -13.58 17.46 15.18
C ASP A 185 -12.08 17.87 15.13
N ILE A 186 -11.64 18.55 14.09
CA ILE A 186 -10.27 19.03 13.94
C ILE A 186 -9.83 19.94 15.11
N LEU A 187 -10.78 20.62 15.76
CA LEU A 187 -10.50 21.44 16.94
C LEU A 187 -10.24 20.63 18.22
N SER A 188 -10.60 19.35 18.22
CA SER A 188 -10.36 18.43 19.34
C SER A 188 -9.03 17.67 19.21
N THR A 189 -8.33 17.78 18.08
CA THR A 189 -6.97 17.25 17.93
C THR A 189 -6.03 18.09 18.79
N GLY A 190 -5.51 17.51 19.88
CA GLY A 190 -4.69 18.21 20.86
C GLY A 190 -5.35 18.37 22.23
N SER A 191 -6.54 17.81 22.46
CA SER A 191 -7.02 17.61 23.83
C SER A 191 -6.03 16.73 24.61
N SER A 192 -5.73 17.09 25.85
CA SER A 192 -4.88 16.31 26.75
C SER A 192 -5.44 14.92 27.07
N ASP A 193 -6.71 14.68 26.75
CA ASP A 193 -7.41 13.42 27.04
C ASP A 193 -7.17 12.34 25.97
N ILE A 194 -6.58 12.73 24.83
CA ILE A 194 -6.28 11.80 23.74
C ILE A 194 -4.88 11.23 23.90
N ILE A 195 -4.81 9.91 24.00
CA ILE A 195 -3.56 9.15 24.14
C ILE A 195 -3.26 8.48 22.82
N TYR A 196 -2.11 8.82 22.23
CA TYR A 196 -1.63 8.23 20.98
C TYR A 196 -0.48 7.26 21.24
N PRO A 197 -0.46 6.07 20.61
CA PRO A 197 0.74 5.24 20.58
C PRO A 197 1.91 6.00 19.93
N SER A 198 3.02 6.16 20.65
CA SER A 198 4.18 6.90 20.14
C SER A 198 5.50 6.15 20.31
N HIS A 199 6.45 6.43 19.42
CA HIS A 199 7.85 6.01 19.62
C HIS A 199 8.48 6.65 20.87
N HIS A 200 7.96 7.79 21.32
CA HIS A 200 8.46 8.48 22.52
C HIS A 200 8.04 7.79 23.83
N ASP A 201 7.01 6.94 23.79
CA ASP A 201 6.57 6.16 24.96
C ASP A 201 7.43 4.90 25.17
N LEU A 202 8.36 4.63 24.24
CA LEU A 202 9.30 3.53 24.37
C LEU A 202 10.43 3.87 25.36
N PRO A 203 10.93 2.87 26.11
CA PRO A 203 12.12 3.04 26.95
C PRO A 203 13.31 3.62 26.18
N VAL A 204 14.16 4.41 26.85
CA VAL A 204 15.32 5.08 26.22
C VAL A 204 16.36 4.08 25.69
N ASP A 205 16.42 2.88 26.27
CA ASP A 205 17.25 1.75 25.84
C ASP A 205 16.60 0.90 24.74
N ASP A 206 15.41 1.26 24.29
CA ASP A 206 14.74 0.56 23.20
C ASP A 206 15.47 0.79 21.86
N GLU A 207 15.83 -0.31 21.18
CA GLU A 207 16.54 -0.25 19.90
C GLU A 207 15.80 0.56 18.82
N GLY A 208 14.47 0.56 18.85
CA GLY A 208 13.64 1.30 17.90
C GLY A 208 13.66 2.80 18.17
N TYR A 209 13.60 3.19 19.44
CA TYR A 209 13.79 4.59 19.84
C TYR A 209 15.19 5.10 19.44
N MET A 210 16.23 4.30 19.66
CA MET A 210 17.60 4.67 19.30
C MET A 210 17.81 4.78 17.78
N ARG A 211 17.22 3.89 16.97
CA ARG A 211 17.24 3.99 15.50
C ARG A 211 16.53 5.24 14.99
N PHE A 212 15.36 5.54 15.54
CA PHE A 212 14.62 6.76 15.20
C PHE A 212 15.47 8.01 15.50
N LYS A 213 16.02 8.10 16.70
CA LYS A 213 16.88 9.23 17.11
C LYS A 213 18.12 9.38 16.23
N ALA A 214 18.75 8.28 15.83
CA ALA A 214 19.90 8.30 14.93
C ALA A 214 19.53 8.78 13.51
N SER A 215 18.33 8.44 13.02
CA SER A 215 17.85 8.91 11.72
C SER A 215 17.54 10.41 11.72
N ASP A 216 17.03 10.96 12.81
CA ASP A 216 16.79 12.40 12.96
C ASP A 216 18.10 13.21 12.99
N GLN A 217 19.14 12.68 13.66
CA GLN A 217 20.46 13.33 13.73
C GLN A 217 21.24 13.30 12.41
N SER A 218 20.83 12.46 11.45
CA SER A 218 21.46 12.36 10.13
C SER A 218 20.99 13.45 9.14
N THR A 219 20.08 14.33 9.58
CA THR A 219 19.43 15.37 8.75
C THR A 219 19.80 16.80 9.15
N GLN A 220 20.86 16.98 9.97
CA GLN A 220 21.44 18.30 10.30
C GLN A 220 22.76 18.56 9.57
#